data_AF-A0A7V4Y818-F1
#
_entry.id   AF-A0A7V4Y818-F1
#
_cell.length_a   1.000
_cell.length_b   1.000
_cell.length_c   1.000
_cell.angle_alpha   90.00
_cell.angle_beta   90.00
_cell.angle_gamma   90.00
#
_symmetry.space_group_name_H-M   'P 1'
#
loop_
_entity.id
_entity.type
_entity.pdbx_description
1 polymer ?
#
loop_
_entity_poly.entity_id
_entity_poly.type
_entity_poly.pdbx_seq_one_letter_code
_entity_poly.pdbx_strand_id
1 'polypeptide(L)' 'MTVGGVSLILILGVINLLLVFFQVGSGKRILKVNFNWHRRLGVLLLITATLHALLAFLSR' A
#
# COMPACT_ATOMS: atom_id res chain seq x y z
N MET A 1 -4.68 -11.86 12.82
CA MET A 1 -5.52 -12.59 11.82
C MET A 1 -4.65 -13.09 10.70
N THR A 2 -4.81 -14.36 10.31
CA THR A 2 -3.99 -15.04 9.29
C THR A 2 -4.83 -15.44 8.09
N VAL A 3 -4.29 -15.30 6.89
CA VAL A 3 -4.89 -15.82 5.64
C VAL A 3 -3.88 -16.80 5.05
N GLY A 4 -4.29 -18.07 4.89
CA GLY A 4 -3.37 -19.13 4.42
C GLY A 4 -2.13 -19.32 5.30
N GLY A 5 -2.23 -19.07 6.61
CA GLY A 5 -1.12 -19.15 7.56
C GLY A 5 -0.22 -17.89 7.61
N VAL A 6 -0.44 -16.89 6.76
CA VAL A 6 0.34 -15.65 6.75
C VAL A 6 -0.41 -14.52 7.44
N SER A 7 0.29 -13.71 8.25
CA SER A 7 -0.30 -12.54 8.93
C SER A 7 -0.85 -11.53 7.93
N LEU A 8 -2.12 -11.14 8.09
CA LEU A 8 -2.73 -10.12 7.23
C LEU A 8 -2.02 -8.77 7.35
N ILE A 9 -1.53 -8.43 8.55
CA ILE A 9 -0.76 -7.20 8.79
C ILE A 9 0.49 -7.22 7.90
N LEU A 10 1.21 -8.34 7.83
CA LEU A 10 2.38 -8.50 6.98
C LEU A 10 2.02 -8.35 5.50
N ILE A 11 0.95 -9.00 5.04
CA ILE A 11 0.49 -8.92 3.65
C ILE A 11 0.20 -7.46 3.26
N LEU A 12 -0.59 -6.75 4.08
CA LEU A 12 -0.88 -5.34 3.84
C LEU A 12 0.38 -4.47 3.87
N GLY A 13 1.35 -4.78 4.74
CA GLY A 13 2.63 -4.08 4.80
C GLY A 13 3.42 -4.18 3.49
N VAL A 14 3.52 -5.39 2.92
CA VAL A 14 4.19 -5.61 1.64
C VAL A 14 3.45 -4.90 0.50
N ILE A 15 2.12 -4.97 0.45
CA ILE A 15 1.32 -4.25 -0.54
C ILE A 15 1.56 -2.74 -0.46
N ASN A 16 1.52 -2.17 0.75
CA ASN A 16 1.77 -0.74 0.97
C ASN A 16 3.18 -0.34 0.51
N LEU A 17 4.20 -1.16 0.79
CA LEU A 17 5.57 -0.88 0.35
C LEU A 17 5.68 -0.81 -1.18
N LEU A 18 5.07 -1.78 -1.90
CA LEU A 18 5.05 -1.78 -3.37
C LEU A 18 4.32 -0.56 -3.93
N LEU A 19 3.17 -0.21 -3.35
CA LEU A 19 2.41 0.98 -3.74
C LEU A 19 3.19 2.26 -3.48
N VAL A 20 3.90 2.39 -2.35
CA VAL A 20 4.78 3.53 -2.08
C VAL A 20 5.90 3.65 -3.12
N PHE A 21 6.56 2.54 -3.48
CA PHE A 21 7.58 2.58 -4.53
C PHE A 21 7.00 3.02 -5.88
N PHE A 22 5.82 2.53 -6.23
CA PHE A 22 5.11 2.99 -7.42
C PHE A 22 4.80 4.50 -7.36
N GLN A 23 4.32 5.01 -6.22
CA GLN A 23 3.98 6.43 -6.05
C GLN A 23 5.20 7.34 -6.10
N VAL A 24 6.30 6.95 -5.45
CA VAL A 24 7.56 7.70 -5.51
C VAL A 24 8.14 7.66 -6.93
N GLY A 25 8.18 6.47 -7.55
CA GLY A 25 8.71 6.28 -8.90
C GLY A 25 7.93 7.06 -9.96
N SER A 26 6.59 7.03 -9.91
CA SER A 26 5.73 7.78 -10.81
C SER A 26 5.74 9.29 -10.52
N GLY A 27 5.76 9.71 -9.26
CA GLY A 27 5.87 11.12 -8.87
C GLY A 27 7.19 11.76 -9.29
N LYS A 28 8.29 11.01 -9.26
CA LYS A 28 9.60 11.43 -9.80
C LYS A 28 9.72 11.27 -11.32
N ARG A 29 8.69 10.81 -12.02
CA ARG A 29 8.69 10.50 -13.46
C ARG A 29 9.74 9.45 -13.88
N ILE A 30 10.24 8.64 -12.94
CA ILE A 30 11.07 7.46 -13.21
C ILE A 30 10.21 6.41 -13.92
N LEU A 31 8.99 6.21 -13.41
CA LEU A 31 7.96 5.42 -14.07
C LEU A 31 7.06 6.35 -14.89
N LYS A 32 7.14 6.23 -16.22
CA LYS A 32 6.32 7.03 -17.14
C LYS A 32 4.92 6.42 -17.24
N VAL A 33 4.06 6.76 -16.29
CA VAL A 33 2.65 6.33 -16.25
C VAL A 33 1.72 7.53 -16.30
N ASN A 34 0.49 7.32 -16.78
CA ASN A 34 -0.53 8.37 -16.77
C ASN A 34 -0.80 8.79 -15.31
N PHE A 35 -0.87 10.10 -15.05
CA PHE A 35 -1.17 10.65 -13.73
C PHE A 35 -2.49 10.11 -13.14
N ASN A 36 -3.46 9.74 -13.97
CA ASN A 36 -4.69 9.10 -13.52
C ASN A 36 -4.41 7.78 -12.77
N TRP A 37 -3.40 7.00 -13.20
CA TRP A 37 -2.98 5.80 -12.47
C TRP A 37 -2.28 6.12 -11.15
N HIS A 38 -1.42 7.14 -11.13
CA HIS A 38 -0.82 7.65 -9.89
C HIS A 38 -1.89 8.05 -8.87
N ARG A 39 -2.93 8.77 -9.31
CA ARG A 39 -4.03 9.18 -8.43
C ARG A 39 -4.84 7.99 -7.92
N ARG A 40 -5.26 7.07 -8.80
CA ARG A 40 -6.06 5.89 -8.42
C ARG A 40 -5.32 4.98 -7.44
N LEU A 41 -4.05 4.67 -7.73
CA LEU A 41 -3.23 3.83 -6.85
C LEU A 41 -2.81 4.57 -5.57
N GLY A 42 -2.73 5.90 -5.59
CA GLY A 42 -2.56 6.71 -4.39
C GLY A 42 -3.75 6.63 -3.43
N VAL A 43 -4.97 6.67 -3.95
CA VAL A 43 -6.18 6.44 -3.15
C VAL A 43 -6.21 5.02 -2.58
N LEU A 44 -5.84 4.02 -3.40
CA LEU A 44 -5.72 2.64 -2.92
C LEU A 44 -4.70 2.52 -1.78
N LEU A 45 -3.52 3.12 -1.93
CA LEU A 45 -2.48 3.16 -0.90
C LEU A 45 -2.98 3.78 0.40
N LEU A 46 -3.73 4.88 0.34
CA LEU A 46 -4.30 5.52 1.53
C LEU A 46 -5.19 4.55 2.30
N ILE A 47 -6.09 3.86 1.59
CA ILE A 47 -7.02 2.89 2.19
C ILE A 47 -6.24 1.73 2.82
N THR A 48 -5.31 1.11 2.09
CA THR A 48 -4.55 -0.04 2.57
C THR A 48 -3.58 0.31 3.69
N ALA A 49 -2.99 1.52 3.69
CA ALA A 49 -2.14 2.00 4.76
C ALA A 49 -2.92 2.28 6.05
N THR A 50 -4.11 2.88 5.91
CA THR A 50 -5.02 3.13 7.05
C THR A 50 -5.45 1.82 7.69
N LEU A 51 -5.87 0.85 6.89
CA LEU A 51 -6.24 -0.49 7.38
C LEU A 51 -5.06 -1.21 8.03
N HIS A 52 -3.87 -1.15 7.43
CA HIS A 52 -2.67 -1.75 8.00
C HIS A 52 -2.35 -1.15 9.38
N ALA A 53 -2.37 0.18 9.49
CA ALA A 53 -2.09 0.89 10.75
C ALA A 53 -3.13 0.55 11.83
N LEU A 54 -4.42 0.56 11.47
CA LEU A 54 -5.50 0.21 12.39
C LEU A 54 -5.35 -1.22 12.91
N LEU A 55 -5.12 -2.20 12.01
CA LEU A 55 -4.95 -3.59 12.39
C LEU A 55 -3.70 -3.81 13.24
N ALA A 56 -2.58 -3.14 12.92
CA ALA A 56 -1.37 -3.21 13.71
C ALA A 56 -1.58 -2.65 15.12
N PHE A 57 -2.28 -1.51 15.24
CA PHE A 57 -2.61 -0.90 16.53
C PHE A 57 -3.51 -1.80 17.38
N LEU A 58 -4.56 -2.37 16.80
CA LEU A 58 -5.48 -3.28 17.49
C LEU A 58 -4.87 -4.64 17.84
N SER A 59 -3.73 -4.99 17.24
CA SER A 59 -3.01 -6.24 17.50
C SER A 59 -1.90 -6.15 18.55
N ARG A 60 -1.70 -4.95 19.13
CA ARG A 60 -0.85 -4.75 20.31
C ARG A 60 -1.61 -5.14 21.57
#